data_AF-A0AAN7FW25-F1
#
_entry.id   AF-A0AAN7FW25-F1
#
_cell.length_a   1.000
_cell.length_b   1.000
_cell.length_c   1.000
_cell.angle_alpha   90.00
_cell.angle_beta   90.00
_cell.angle_gamma   90.00
#
_symmetry.space_group_name_H-M   'P 1'
#
loop_
_entity.id
_entity.type
_entity.pdbx_description
1 polymer ?
#
loop_
_entity_poly.entity_id
_entity_poly.type
_entity_poly.pdbx_seq_one_letter_code
_entity_poly.pdbx_strand_id
1 'polypeptide(L)'
;MAQPPRMDPFAQNLRDRDAGAAFVLQSKGEWWHAGFHLTTAIVGPTILTLPYAFRGLGWVLGFFCLTVMAIVTFYSYYLMSKVLEHCEKDGRRHIRFRELAADVLGSGWMFYFVILIQTAINTGIGIGAILLAGQCLEILYSNLSPNGPLKLYHFIAMVTLVMIILSQFPTFHSLRHLNFGSLLLSLGYTFLVVGACIHAGTSKNAPPRDYSLESKMTTRVFSAFTSISIFASIFGNGILPEIQATLAPPATGKMVKGLQMCYAVIFVTFYSAAVSGYWVFGNKANSNILNSLLPDEGPSLAPTWVIGLAVIFVLLQLFAIGLQCFHSLETLMLW
;
A
#
# COMPACT_ATOMS: atom_id res chain seq x y z
N MET A 1 45.56 -14.02 23.93
CA MET A 1 44.31 -13.36 23.50
C MET A 1 44.60 -12.66 22.19
N ALA A 2 43.97 -13.10 21.09
CA ALA A 2 44.13 -12.46 19.79
C ALA A 2 43.40 -11.11 19.80
N GLN A 3 44.01 -10.06 19.26
CA GLN A 3 43.36 -8.76 19.09
C GLN A 3 42.13 -8.92 18.17
N PRO A 4 41.00 -8.28 18.48
CA PRO A 4 39.88 -8.24 17.56
C PRO A 4 40.30 -7.55 16.25
N PRO A 5 39.72 -7.94 15.09
CA PRO A 5 40.07 -7.32 13.81
C PRO A 5 39.82 -5.81 13.87
N ARG A 6 40.81 -5.01 13.46
CA ARG A 6 40.60 -3.57 13.25
C ARG A 6 39.58 -3.40 12.12
N MET A 7 38.44 -2.82 12.44
CA MET A 7 37.50 -2.36 11.41
C MET A 7 38.15 -1.28 10.56
N ASP A 8 37.90 -1.34 9.26
CA ASP A 8 38.39 -0.38 8.27
C ASP A 8 37.87 1.04 8.60
N PRO A 9 38.76 2.05 8.75
CA PRO A 9 38.37 3.44 8.94
C PRO A 9 37.41 4.00 7.87
N PHE A 10 37.44 3.46 6.65
CA PHE A 10 36.50 3.84 5.59
C PHE A 10 35.07 3.37 5.88
N ALA A 11 34.90 2.18 6.45
CA ALA A 11 33.59 1.65 6.84
C ALA A 11 32.98 2.41 8.03
N GLN A 12 33.81 2.92 8.95
CA GLN A 12 33.37 3.81 10.04
C GLN A 12 32.88 5.16 9.53
N ASN A 13 33.62 5.79 8.60
CA ASN A 13 33.23 7.09 8.03
C ASN A 13 31.96 7.04 7.19
N LEU A 14 31.68 5.93 6.50
CA LEU A 14 30.41 5.70 5.80
C LEU A 14 29.25 5.54 6.78
N ARG A 15 29.46 4.82 7.88
CA ARG A 15 28.46 4.61 8.93
C ARG A 15 28.13 5.88 9.71
N ASP A 16 29.07 6.80 9.90
CA ASP A 16 28.81 8.09 10.58
C ASP A 16 28.18 9.15 9.66
N ARG A 17 28.27 8.98 8.33
CA ARG A 17 27.64 9.87 7.33
C ARG A 17 26.26 9.40 6.87
N ASP A 18 25.87 8.20 7.21
CA ASP A 18 24.60 7.62 6.81
C ASP A 18 23.51 8.00 7.82
N ALA A 19 22.58 8.88 7.42
CA ALA A 19 21.47 9.29 8.25
C ALA A 19 20.64 8.09 8.76
N GLY A 20 20.65 6.96 8.04
CA GLY A 20 20.09 5.70 8.50
C GLY A 20 20.81 5.10 9.72
N ALA A 21 22.13 5.16 9.77
CA ALA A 21 22.92 4.69 10.91
C ALA A 21 22.82 5.62 12.13
N ALA A 22 22.66 6.94 11.93
CA ALA A 22 22.34 7.88 13.01
C ALA A 22 20.93 7.65 13.59
N PHE A 23 19.95 7.29 12.75
CA PHE A 23 18.60 6.90 13.17
C PHE A 23 18.60 5.64 14.08
N VAL A 24 19.51 4.70 13.83
CA VAL A 24 19.69 3.47 14.65
C VAL A 24 20.11 3.77 16.09
N LEU A 25 20.85 4.87 16.35
CA LEU A 25 21.24 5.27 17.71
C LEU A 25 20.08 5.81 18.56
N GLN A 26 18.92 6.12 17.95
CA GLN A 26 17.73 6.62 18.64
C GLN A 26 16.43 5.87 18.27
N SER A 27 16.53 4.60 17.88
CA SER A 27 15.33 3.80 17.64
C SER A 27 14.48 3.67 18.92
N LYS A 28 13.31 4.32 18.94
CA LYS A 28 12.37 4.40 20.09
C LYS A 28 11.00 3.78 19.76
N GLY A 29 10.88 3.04 18.66
CA GLY A 29 9.61 2.46 18.22
C GLY A 29 9.17 1.27 19.07
N GLU A 30 7.96 1.36 19.60
CA GLU A 30 7.19 0.23 20.13
C GLU A 30 6.53 -0.61 19.02
N TRP A 31 6.12 -1.84 19.35
CA TRP A 31 5.51 -2.80 18.41
C TRP A 31 4.30 -2.25 17.64
N TRP A 32 3.49 -1.40 18.27
CA TRP A 32 2.30 -0.82 17.66
C TRP A 32 2.64 0.26 16.63
N HIS A 33 3.80 0.92 16.73
CA HIS A 33 4.28 1.82 15.68
C HIS A 33 4.61 1.02 14.42
N ALA A 34 5.32 -0.09 14.56
CA ALA A 34 5.58 -0.98 13.44
C ALA A 34 4.28 -1.50 12.84
N GLY A 35 3.27 -1.81 13.67
CA GLY A 35 1.92 -2.14 13.22
C GLY A 35 1.28 -1.03 12.38
N PHE A 36 1.30 0.23 12.85
CA PHE A 36 0.79 1.37 12.09
C PHE A 36 1.53 1.56 10.76
N HIS A 37 2.87 1.59 10.79
CA HIS A 37 3.70 1.75 9.60
C HIS A 37 3.47 0.63 8.57
N LEU A 38 3.38 -0.62 9.03
CA LEU A 38 3.13 -1.74 8.12
C LEU A 38 1.72 -1.66 7.54
N THR A 39 0.74 -1.27 8.36
CA THR A 39 -0.64 -1.12 7.89
C THR A 39 -0.77 0.00 6.87
N THR A 40 -0.14 1.16 7.07
CA THR A 40 -0.20 2.26 6.09
C THR A 40 0.53 1.95 4.80
N ALA A 41 1.56 1.10 4.88
CA ALA A 41 2.32 0.69 3.72
C ALA A 41 1.71 -0.49 2.94
N ILE A 42 0.65 -1.15 3.45
CA ILE A 42 -0.08 -2.22 2.76
C ILE A 42 -1.54 -1.80 2.49
N VAL A 43 -2.23 -1.27 3.50
CA VAL A 43 -3.63 -0.82 3.45
C VAL A 43 -3.69 0.60 2.88
N GLY A 44 -3.48 0.68 1.57
CA GLY A 44 -3.63 1.90 0.78
C GLY A 44 -4.95 1.93 -0.02
N PRO A 45 -5.24 3.04 -0.72
CA PRO A 45 -6.46 3.19 -1.51
C PRO A 45 -6.60 2.20 -2.68
N THR A 46 -5.58 1.39 -2.95
CA THR A 46 -5.66 0.24 -3.86
C THR A 46 -6.71 -0.80 -3.45
N ILE A 47 -7.17 -0.80 -2.20
CA ILE A 47 -8.30 -1.65 -1.77
C ILE A 47 -9.59 -1.36 -2.56
N LEU A 48 -9.74 -0.15 -3.12
CA LEU A 48 -10.89 0.25 -3.94
C LEU A 48 -11.00 -0.57 -5.23
N THR A 49 -9.92 -1.27 -5.61
CA THR A 49 -9.85 -2.17 -6.78
C THR A 49 -10.24 -3.61 -6.43
N LEU A 50 -10.37 -3.98 -5.15
CA LEU A 50 -10.66 -5.38 -4.77
C LEU A 50 -11.96 -5.95 -5.37
N PRO A 51 -13.08 -5.20 -5.44
CA PRO A 51 -14.28 -5.68 -6.13
C PRO A 51 -14.03 -6.02 -7.61
N TYR A 52 -13.17 -5.25 -8.27
CA TYR A 52 -12.78 -5.48 -9.66
C TYR A 52 -11.91 -6.74 -9.82
N ALA A 53 -11.05 -7.06 -8.85
CA ALA A 53 -10.33 -8.34 -8.84
C ALA A 53 -11.30 -9.53 -8.68
N PHE A 54 -12.36 -9.38 -7.87
CA PHE A 54 -13.39 -10.42 -7.77
C PHE A 54 -14.20 -10.57 -9.05
N ARG A 55 -14.40 -9.50 -9.83
CA ARG A 55 -15.01 -9.60 -11.17
C ARG A 55 -14.27 -10.56 -12.10
N GLY A 56 -12.93 -10.62 -12.04
CA GLY A 56 -12.15 -11.49 -12.94
C GLY A 56 -12.08 -12.97 -12.52
N LEU A 57 -12.33 -13.28 -11.24
CA LEU A 57 -12.19 -14.62 -10.67
C LEU A 57 -13.51 -15.23 -10.17
N GLY A 58 -14.49 -14.40 -9.84
CA GLY A 58 -15.72 -14.78 -9.15
C GLY A 58 -15.51 -14.95 -7.65
N TRP A 59 -16.58 -15.30 -6.94
CA TRP A 59 -16.58 -15.42 -5.48
C TRP A 59 -15.56 -16.43 -4.95
N VAL A 60 -15.63 -17.68 -5.43
CA VAL A 60 -14.85 -18.80 -4.87
C VAL A 60 -13.36 -18.59 -5.08
N LEU A 61 -12.94 -18.39 -6.33
CA LEU A 61 -11.53 -18.16 -6.65
C LEU A 61 -11.04 -16.79 -6.15
N GLY A 62 -11.91 -15.77 -6.12
CA GLY A 62 -11.58 -14.47 -5.54
C GLY A 62 -11.19 -14.57 -4.06
N PHE A 63 -12.02 -15.22 -3.24
CA PHE A 63 -11.68 -15.46 -1.83
C PHE A 63 -10.46 -16.35 -1.68
N PHE A 64 -10.39 -17.45 -2.43
CA PHE A 64 -9.25 -18.36 -2.38
C PHE A 64 -7.93 -17.61 -2.65
N CYS A 65 -7.85 -16.84 -3.75
CA CYS A 65 -6.66 -16.08 -4.09
C CYS A 65 -6.36 -14.97 -3.06
N LEU A 66 -7.37 -14.23 -2.59
CA LEU A 66 -7.20 -13.20 -1.57
C LEU A 66 -6.61 -13.78 -0.27
N THR A 67 -7.14 -14.91 0.20
CA THR A 67 -6.70 -15.57 1.42
C THR A 67 -5.33 -16.21 1.26
N VAL A 68 -5.07 -16.91 0.15
CA VAL A 68 -3.75 -17.49 -0.14
C VAL A 68 -2.68 -16.41 -0.20
N MET A 69 -2.94 -15.29 -0.88
CA MET A 69 -2.00 -14.17 -0.92
C MET A 69 -1.72 -13.62 0.47
N ALA A 70 -2.76 -13.41 1.30
CA ALA A 70 -2.58 -12.98 2.68
C ALA A 70 -1.69 -13.95 3.49
N ILE A 71 -1.92 -15.27 3.40
CA ILE A 71 -1.12 -16.26 4.12
C ILE A 71 0.33 -16.25 3.65
N VAL A 72 0.56 -16.26 2.34
CA VAL A 72 1.90 -16.26 1.73
C VAL A 72 2.68 -15.00 2.13
N THR A 73 2.06 -13.83 2.06
CA THR A 73 2.73 -12.57 2.41
C THR A 73 2.95 -12.46 3.91
N PHE A 74 2.01 -12.90 4.74
CA PHE A 74 2.20 -12.95 6.20
C PHE A 74 3.41 -13.82 6.55
N TYR A 75 3.47 -15.03 5.97
CA TYR A 75 4.56 -15.96 6.22
C TYR A 75 5.90 -15.41 5.72
N SER A 76 5.93 -14.79 4.54
CA SER A 76 7.12 -14.15 3.99
C SER A 76 7.64 -13.04 4.90
N TYR A 77 6.75 -12.19 5.42
CA TYR A 77 7.09 -11.12 6.36
C TYR A 77 7.53 -11.64 7.73
N TYR A 78 6.89 -12.70 8.20
CA TYR A 78 7.31 -13.38 9.42
C TYR A 78 8.74 -13.92 9.28
N LEU A 79 9.05 -14.64 8.19
CA LEU A 79 10.39 -15.15 7.92
C LEU A 79 11.41 -14.01 7.80
N MET A 80 11.09 -12.96 7.07
CA MET A 80 11.97 -11.78 6.95
C MET A 80 12.29 -11.19 8.32
N SER A 81 11.27 -11.05 9.18
CA SER A 81 11.47 -10.53 10.54
C SER A 81 12.41 -11.41 11.38
N LYS A 82 12.34 -12.73 11.18
CA LYS A 82 13.20 -13.71 11.84
C LYS A 82 14.64 -13.68 11.34
N VAL A 83 14.83 -13.50 10.04
CA VAL A 83 16.17 -13.32 9.45
C VAL A 83 16.82 -12.06 10.01
N LEU A 84 16.10 -10.93 10.04
CA LEU A 84 16.60 -9.69 10.66
C LEU A 84 16.93 -9.86 12.14
N GLU A 85 16.05 -10.53 12.90
CA GLU A 85 16.27 -10.82 14.32
C GLU A 85 17.53 -11.68 14.53
N HIS A 86 17.77 -12.66 13.66
CA HIS A 86 18.95 -13.51 13.71
C HIS A 86 20.22 -12.71 13.44
N CYS A 87 20.25 -11.90 12.37
CA CYS A 87 21.40 -11.04 12.07
C CYS A 87 21.68 -10.04 13.20
N GLU A 88 20.65 -9.45 13.80
CA GLU A 88 20.82 -8.51 14.94
C GLU A 88 21.47 -9.19 16.15
N LYS A 89 21.11 -10.45 16.47
CA LYS A 89 21.72 -11.23 17.56
C LYS A 89 23.20 -11.52 17.32
N ASP A 90 23.62 -11.64 16.06
CA ASP A 90 25.02 -11.81 15.67
C ASP A 90 25.79 -10.47 15.61
N GLY A 91 25.15 -9.35 15.98
CA GLY A 91 25.73 -8.01 15.90
C GLY A 91 25.68 -7.38 14.50
N ARG A 92 25.02 -8.02 13.53
CA ARG A 92 24.83 -7.54 12.14
C ARG A 92 23.46 -6.90 11.98
N ARG A 93 23.30 -5.68 12.48
CA ARG A 93 22.04 -4.95 12.32
C ARG A 93 21.94 -4.33 10.93
N HIS A 94 20.97 -4.78 10.15
CA HIS A 94 20.65 -4.23 8.83
C HIS A 94 19.45 -3.28 8.92
N ILE A 95 19.51 -2.21 8.13
CA ILE A 95 18.42 -1.24 8.01
C ILE A 95 17.69 -1.43 6.68
N ARG A 96 18.47 -1.58 5.60
CA ARG A 96 17.95 -1.58 4.24
C ARG A 96 17.83 -3.00 3.70
N PHE A 97 16.76 -3.27 2.96
CA PHE A 97 16.53 -4.61 2.39
C PHE A 97 17.70 -5.06 1.48
N ARG A 98 18.26 -4.15 0.68
CA ARG A 98 19.40 -4.44 -0.20
C ARG A 98 20.66 -4.91 0.54
N GLU A 99 20.92 -4.35 1.72
CA GLU A 99 22.08 -4.72 2.56
C GLU A 99 21.87 -6.10 3.18
N LEU A 100 20.66 -6.34 3.70
CA LEU A 100 20.29 -7.64 4.24
C LEU A 100 20.42 -8.75 3.19
N ALA A 101 19.95 -8.50 1.97
CA ALA A 101 20.03 -9.46 0.88
C ALA A 101 21.46 -9.78 0.47
N ALA A 102 22.33 -8.75 0.36
CA ALA A 102 23.74 -8.93 0.03
C ALA A 102 24.48 -9.74 1.10
N ASP A 103 24.22 -9.46 2.38
CA ASP A 103 24.86 -10.14 3.52
C ASP A 103 24.39 -11.60 3.66
N VAL A 104 23.08 -11.85 3.64
CA VAL A 104 22.52 -13.20 3.85
C VAL A 104 22.77 -14.12 2.67
N LEU A 105 22.72 -13.61 1.43
CA LEU A 105 22.93 -14.42 0.22
C LEU A 105 24.41 -14.47 -0.21
N GLY A 106 25.30 -13.73 0.46
CA GLY A 106 26.74 -13.76 0.26
C GLY A 106 27.22 -13.27 -1.12
N SER A 107 26.38 -12.54 -1.86
CA SER A 107 26.69 -12.07 -3.22
C SER A 107 26.37 -10.60 -3.40
N GLY A 108 27.38 -9.82 -3.80
CA GLY A 108 27.24 -8.39 -4.10
C GLY A 108 26.23 -8.09 -5.22
N TRP A 109 25.97 -9.04 -6.13
CA TRP A 109 24.94 -8.86 -7.17
C TRP A 109 23.52 -8.80 -6.61
N MET A 110 23.26 -9.43 -5.46
CA MET A 110 21.93 -9.39 -4.83
C MET A 110 21.56 -7.99 -4.36
N PHE A 111 22.54 -7.15 -4.02
CA PHE A 111 22.32 -5.74 -3.72
C PHE A 111 21.65 -5.01 -4.90
N TYR A 112 22.23 -5.12 -6.10
CA TYR A 112 21.72 -4.47 -7.31
C TYR A 112 20.38 -5.06 -7.76
N PHE A 113 20.20 -6.37 -7.61
CA PHE A 113 18.94 -7.02 -7.90
C PHE A 113 17.80 -6.49 -7.02
N VAL A 114 18.01 -6.36 -5.71
CA VAL A 114 17.01 -5.79 -4.80
C VAL A 114 16.74 -4.32 -5.13
N ILE A 115 17.76 -3.52 -5.44
CA ILE A 115 17.55 -2.12 -5.89
C ILE A 115 16.64 -2.06 -7.11
N LEU A 116 16.89 -2.89 -8.13
CA LEU A 116 16.11 -2.93 -9.35
C LEU A 116 14.62 -3.21 -9.05
N ILE A 117 14.36 -4.27 -8.28
CA ILE A 117 13.00 -4.68 -7.92
C ILE A 117 12.31 -3.62 -7.05
N GLN A 118 12.98 -3.11 -6.03
CA GLN A 118 12.43 -2.10 -5.13
C GLN A 118 12.11 -0.79 -5.86
N THR A 119 12.99 -0.37 -6.78
CA THR A 119 12.76 0.80 -7.63
C THR A 119 11.55 0.60 -8.53
N ALA A 120 11.46 -0.56 -9.21
CA ALA A 120 10.32 -0.85 -10.06
C ALA A 120 8.98 -0.84 -9.29
N ILE A 121 8.95 -1.43 -8.08
CA ILE A 121 7.77 -1.44 -7.21
C ILE A 121 7.40 -0.01 -6.79
N ASN A 122 8.35 0.77 -6.26
CA ASN A 122 8.07 2.13 -5.83
C ASN A 122 7.63 3.04 -7.00
N THR A 123 8.27 2.92 -8.16
CA THR A 123 7.84 3.65 -9.36
C THR A 123 6.40 3.27 -9.74
N GLY A 124 6.05 1.99 -9.71
CA GLY A 124 4.68 1.52 -9.95
C GLY A 124 3.67 2.09 -8.94
N ILE A 125 4.00 2.07 -7.65
CA ILE A 125 3.16 2.67 -6.58
C ILE A 125 2.99 4.18 -6.82
N GLY A 126 4.06 4.89 -7.16
CA GLY A 126 4.01 6.33 -7.46
C GLY A 126 3.11 6.66 -8.64
N ILE A 127 3.25 5.93 -9.75
CA ILE A 127 2.37 6.08 -10.92
C ILE A 127 0.91 5.79 -10.55
N GLY A 128 0.65 4.67 -9.87
CA GLY A 128 -0.69 4.28 -9.44
C GLY A 128 -1.34 5.31 -8.51
N ALA A 129 -0.56 5.87 -7.58
CA ALA A 129 -1.04 6.91 -6.66
C ALA A 129 -1.43 8.19 -7.41
N ILE A 130 -0.63 8.63 -8.38
CA ILE A 130 -0.92 9.81 -9.20
C ILE A 130 -2.19 9.58 -10.03
N LEU A 131 -2.31 8.43 -10.70
CA LEU A 131 -3.47 8.11 -11.53
C LEU A 131 -4.75 8.05 -10.69
N LEU A 132 -4.72 7.34 -9.55
CA LEU A 132 -5.89 7.21 -8.68
C LEU A 132 -6.29 8.55 -8.04
N ALA A 133 -5.33 9.38 -7.64
CA ALA A 133 -5.62 10.72 -7.13
C ALA A 133 -6.22 11.61 -8.23
N GLY A 134 -5.73 11.50 -9.47
CA GLY A 134 -6.31 12.19 -10.62
C GLY A 134 -7.78 11.81 -10.84
N GLN A 135 -8.09 10.51 -10.81
CA GLN A 135 -9.47 10.00 -10.89
C GLN A 135 -10.33 10.50 -9.73
N CYS A 136 -9.79 10.54 -8.51
CA CYS A 136 -10.51 11.05 -7.34
C CYS A 136 -10.84 12.55 -7.45
N LEU A 137 -9.91 13.37 -7.97
CA LEU A 137 -10.19 14.77 -8.26
C LEU A 137 -11.20 14.95 -9.39
N GLU A 138 -11.14 14.13 -10.44
CA GLU A 138 -12.13 14.14 -11.52
C GLU A 138 -13.53 13.84 -10.97
N ILE A 139 -13.67 12.84 -10.10
CA ILE A 139 -14.94 12.53 -9.42
C ILE A 139 -15.48 13.77 -8.69
N LEU A 140 -14.65 14.47 -7.91
CA LEU A 140 -15.08 15.66 -7.18
C LEU A 140 -15.48 16.80 -8.14
N TYR A 141 -14.70 16.99 -9.21
CA TYR A 141 -14.95 18.01 -10.21
C TYR A 141 -16.26 17.76 -10.95
N SER A 142 -16.49 16.55 -11.46
CA SER A 142 -17.69 16.22 -12.23
C SER A 142 -18.97 16.34 -11.38
N ASN A 143 -18.88 16.17 -10.06
CA ASN A 143 -20.00 16.45 -9.15
C ASN A 143 -20.30 17.95 -9.00
N LEU A 144 -19.27 18.81 -9.05
CA LEU A 144 -19.42 20.26 -8.90
C LEU A 144 -19.71 20.97 -10.23
N SER A 145 -19.14 20.48 -11.33
CA SER A 145 -19.24 21.02 -12.68
C SER A 145 -19.45 19.90 -13.70
N PRO A 146 -20.68 19.36 -13.83
CA PRO A 146 -20.96 18.20 -14.69
C PRO A 146 -20.63 18.42 -16.18
N ASN A 147 -20.73 19.67 -16.65
CA ASN A 147 -20.44 20.05 -18.04
C ASN A 147 -19.10 20.78 -18.17
N GLY A 148 -18.19 20.55 -17.21
CA GLY A 148 -16.89 21.18 -17.17
C GLY A 148 -15.96 20.70 -18.30
N PRO A 149 -15.06 21.56 -18.83
CA PRO A 149 -14.18 21.18 -19.93
C PRO A 149 -12.99 20.29 -19.52
N LEU A 150 -12.73 20.14 -18.22
CA LEU A 150 -11.56 19.42 -17.72
C LEU A 150 -11.75 17.90 -17.85
N LYS A 151 -10.71 17.25 -18.38
CA LYS A 151 -10.59 15.79 -18.54
C LYS A 151 -9.58 15.21 -17.55
N LEU A 152 -9.67 13.90 -17.25
CA LEU A 152 -8.74 13.14 -16.39
C LEU A 152 -7.27 13.55 -16.48
N TYR A 153 -6.70 13.74 -17.68
CA TYR A 153 -5.28 14.08 -17.82
C TYR A 153 -4.91 15.44 -17.20
N HIS A 154 -5.84 16.40 -17.10
CA HIS A 154 -5.61 17.66 -16.39
C HIS A 154 -5.49 17.42 -14.89
N PHE A 155 -6.34 16.55 -14.34
CA PHE A 155 -6.28 16.18 -12.92
C PHE A 155 -5.01 15.41 -12.59
N ILE A 156 -4.59 14.51 -13.47
CA ILE A 156 -3.29 13.82 -13.37
C ILE A 156 -2.14 14.84 -13.35
N ALA A 157 -2.15 15.83 -14.24
CA ALA A 157 -1.11 16.87 -14.27
C ALA A 157 -1.09 17.72 -13.00
N MET A 158 -2.26 18.13 -12.48
CA MET A 158 -2.38 18.87 -11.22
C MET A 158 -1.85 18.06 -10.02
N VAL A 159 -2.24 16.78 -9.90
CA VAL A 159 -1.73 15.89 -8.85
C VAL A 159 -0.22 15.72 -8.97
N THR A 160 0.30 15.55 -10.18
CA THR A 160 1.74 15.40 -10.42
C THR A 160 2.50 16.64 -9.93
N LEU A 161 2.00 17.84 -10.22
CA LEU A 161 2.60 19.08 -9.73
C LEU A 161 2.59 19.15 -8.19
N VAL A 162 1.47 18.79 -7.56
CA VAL A 162 1.37 18.73 -6.09
C VAL A 162 2.36 17.71 -5.52
N MET A 163 2.46 16.52 -6.11
CA MET A 163 3.39 15.48 -5.69
C MET A 163 4.86 15.91 -5.82
N ILE A 164 5.23 16.64 -6.88
CA ILE A 164 6.57 17.22 -7.05
C ILE A 164 6.87 18.24 -5.95
N ILE A 165 5.92 19.11 -5.62
CA ILE A 165 6.08 20.08 -4.53
C ILE A 165 6.21 19.37 -3.19
N LEU A 166 5.33 18.38 -2.95
CA LEU A 166 5.34 17.57 -1.73
C LEU A 166 6.67 16.84 -1.55
N SER A 167 7.26 16.30 -2.63
CA SER A 167 8.54 15.59 -2.57
C SER A 167 9.72 16.48 -2.20
N GLN A 168 9.59 17.81 -2.24
CA GLN A 168 10.67 18.72 -1.81
C GLN A 168 10.72 18.93 -0.29
N PHE A 169 9.66 18.55 0.45
CA PHE A 169 9.64 18.75 1.89
C PHE A 169 10.50 17.68 2.59
N PRO A 170 11.48 18.08 3.43
CA PRO A 170 12.20 17.13 4.25
C PRO A 170 11.22 16.44 5.21
N THR A 171 11.29 15.11 5.29
CA THR A 171 10.44 14.29 6.16
C THR A 171 10.69 14.67 7.62
N PHE A 172 9.80 15.51 8.18
CA PHE A 172 9.86 15.89 9.59
C PHE A 172 9.77 14.65 10.49
N HIS A 173 10.30 14.75 11.71
CA HIS A 173 10.20 13.81 12.86
C HIS A 173 8.78 13.28 13.21
N SER A 174 7.77 13.59 12.39
CA SER A 174 6.34 13.32 12.53
C SER A 174 5.85 12.04 11.84
N LEU A 175 6.73 11.20 11.27
CA LEU A 175 6.33 9.95 10.59
C LEU A 175 5.38 9.08 11.43
N ARG A 176 5.56 9.05 12.75
CA ARG A 176 4.68 8.34 13.69
C ARG A 176 3.24 8.86 13.66
N HIS A 177 3.06 10.19 13.67
CA HIS A 177 1.73 10.80 13.68
C HIS A 177 1.07 10.74 12.31
N LEU A 178 1.87 10.90 11.25
CA LEU A 178 1.42 10.73 9.87
C LEU A 178 0.91 9.30 9.65
N ASN A 179 1.63 8.27 10.11
CA ASN A 179 1.19 6.89 9.96
C ASN A 179 -0.06 6.55 10.77
N PHE A 180 -0.21 7.11 11.98
CA PHE A 180 -1.46 6.95 12.73
C PHE A 180 -2.64 7.62 12.01
N GLY A 181 -2.48 8.85 11.53
CA GLY A 181 -3.51 9.54 10.75
C GLY A 181 -3.85 8.80 9.46
N SER A 182 -2.85 8.27 8.78
CA SER A 182 -2.97 7.47 7.56
C SER A 182 -3.74 6.16 7.80
N LEU A 183 -3.54 5.50 8.93
CA LEU A 183 -4.36 4.35 9.35
C LEU A 183 -5.83 4.75 9.56
N LEU A 184 -6.08 5.88 10.21
CA LEU A 184 -7.46 6.36 10.41
C LEU A 184 -8.13 6.74 9.10
N LEU A 185 -7.40 7.36 8.17
CA LEU A 185 -7.90 7.63 6.82
C LEU A 185 -8.24 6.34 6.09
N SER A 186 -7.38 5.31 6.19
CA SER A 186 -7.61 4.02 5.54
C SER A 186 -8.84 3.29 6.05
N LEU A 187 -9.02 3.23 7.37
CA LEU A 187 -10.24 2.73 7.97
C LEU A 187 -11.45 3.58 7.56
N GLY A 188 -11.32 4.91 7.60
CA GLY A 188 -12.37 5.86 7.29
C GLY A 188 -12.94 5.69 5.89
N TYR A 189 -12.11 5.77 4.84
CA TYR A 189 -12.64 5.62 3.47
C TYR A 189 -13.12 4.19 3.21
N THR A 190 -12.53 3.17 3.84
CA THR A 190 -13.02 1.79 3.73
C THR A 190 -14.44 1.69 4.26
N PHE A 191 -14.70 2.15 5.48
CA PHE A 191 -16.03 2.09 6.09
C PHE A 191 -17.06 2.93 5.33
N LEU A 192 -16.66 4.11 4.83
CA LEU A 192 -17.54 4.93 3.98
C LEU A 192 -17.93 4.19 2.70
N VAL A 193 -16.97 3.57 2.01
CA VAL A 193 -17.21 2.80 0.78
C VAL A 193 -18.06 1.56 1.05
N VAL A 194 -17.76 0.80 2.12
CA VAL A 194 -18.55 -0.37 2.52
C VAL A 194 -19.99 0.03 2.84
N GLY A 195 -20.17 1.09 3.63
CA GLY A 195 -21.49 1.63 3.95
C GLY A 195 -22.25 2.12 2.71
N ALA A 196 -21.56 2.81 1.79
CA ALA A 196 -22.11 3.25 0.52
C ALA A 196 -22.54 2.06 -0.36
N CYS A 197 -21.74 0.99 -0.42
CA CYS A 197 -22.12 -0.24 -1.11
C CYS A 197 -23.35 -0.88 -0.46
N ILE A 198 -23.36 -1.06 0.87
CA ILE A 198 -24.52 -1.64 1.56
C ILE A 198 -25.79 -0.83 1.30
N HIS A 199 -25.70 0.50 1.33
CA HIS A 199 -26.80 1.40 1.00
C HIS A 199 -27.28 1.20 -0.45
N ALA A 200 -26.37 1.22 -1.42
CA ALA A 200 -26.68 1.02 -2.83
C ALA A 200 -27.38 -0.34 -3.06
N GLY A 201 -26.85 -1.40 -2.46
CA GLY A 201 -27.34 -2.77 -2.62
C GLY A 201 -28.66 -3.09 -1.91
N THR A 202 -29.06 -2.27 -0.93
CA THR A 202 -30.33 -2.40 -0.17
C THR A 202 -31.38 -1.37 -0.57
N SER A 203 -31.01 -0.41 -1.42
CA SER A 203 -31.91 0.61 -1.94
C SER A 203 -32.99 0.03 -2.86
N LYS A 204 -34.11 0.75 -3.03
CA LYS A 204 -35.17 0.36 -3.97
C LYS A 204 -34.70 0.31 -5.42
N ASN A 205 -33.64 1.04 -5.74
CA ASN A 205 -33.05 1.14 -7.07
C ASN A 205 -31.72 0.35 -7.14
N ALA A 206 -31.57 -0.70 -6.33
CA ALA A 206 -30.36 -1.49 -6.29
C ALA A 206 -29.99 -2.01 -7.69
N PRO A 207 -28.70 -1.92 -8.09
CA PRO A 207 -28.25 -2.47 -9.37
C PRO A 207 -28.58 -3.97 -9.48
N PRO A 208 -28.90 -4.46 -10.69
CA PRO A 208 -29.07 -5.89 -10.90
C PRO A 208 -27.75 -6.61 -10.62
N ARG A 209 -27.81 -7.68 -9.82
CA ARG A 209 -26.63 -8.45 -9.42
C ARG A 209 -26.34 -9.54 -10.44
N ASP A 210 -25.23 -9.41 -11.13
CA ASP A 210 -24.73 -10.40 -12.08
C ASP A 210 -23.29 -10.75 -11.74
N TYR A 211 -23.02 -12.04 -11.50
CA TYR A 211 -21.70 -12.57 -11.16
C TYR A 211 -21.13 -13.46 -12.27
N SER A 212 -21.70 -13.39 -13.47
CA SER A 212 -21.15 -14.07 -14.63
C SER A 212 -19.74 -13.57 -14.92
N LEU A 213 -18.84 -14.51 -15.20
CA LEU A 213 -17.51 -14.19 -15.69
C LEU A 213 -17.56 -13.97 -17.21
N GLU A 214 -16.48 -13.38 -17.73
CA GLU A 214 -16.29 -13.18 -19.17
C GLU A 214 -16.55 -14.47 -19.95
N SER A 215 -17.44 -14.38 -20.94
CA SER A 215 -17.92 -15.54 -21.73
C SER A 215 -16.82 -16.11 -22.62
N LYS A 216 -15.97 -15.25 -23.18
CA LYS A 216 -14.83 -15.63 -24.01
C LYS A 216 -13.67 -16.11 -23.13
N MET A 217 -13.24 -17.36 -23.34
CA MET A 217 -12.15 -17.98 -22.56
C MET A 217 -10.88 -17.15 -22.52
N THR A 218 -10.45 -16.57 -23.66
CA THR A 218 -9.25 -15.71 -23.71
C THR A 218 -9.37 -14.49 -22.79
N THR A 219 -10.50 -13.77 -22.84
CA THR A 219 -10.74 -12.61 -21.98
C THR A 219 -10.79 -13.02 -20.52
N ARG A 220 -11.47 -14.14 -20.22
CA ARG A 220 -11.57 -14.70 -18.87
C ARG A 220 -10.21 -15.01 -18.26
N VAL A 221 -9.30 -15.60 -19.04
CA VAL A 221 -7.93 -15.88 -18.61
C VAL A 221 -7.17 -14.59 -18.32
N PHE A 222 -7.24 -13.58 -19.20
CA PHE A 222 -6.61 -12.29 -18.94
C PHE A 222 -7.19 -11.58 -17.71
N SER A 223 -8.51 -11.61 -17.52
CA SER A 223 -9.16 -11.07 -16.32
C SER A 223 -8.70 -11.79 -15.05
N ALA A 224 -8.53 -13.12 -15.09
CA ALA A 224 -8.01 -13.89 -13.96
C ALA A 224 -6.56 -13.49 -13.63
N PHE A 225 -5.68 -13.37 -14.64
CA PHE A 225 -4.30 -12.91 -14.44
C PHE A 225 -4.24 -11.50 -13.86
N THR A 226 -5.04 -10.56 -14.40
CA THR A 226 -5.14 -9.20 -13.87
C THR A 226 -5.58 -9.21 -12.40
N SER A 227 -6.54 -10.06 -12.05
CA SER A 227 -7.05 -10.17 -10.68
C SER A 227 -6.01 -10.72 -9.70
N ILE A 228 -5.26 -11.76 -10.10
CA ILE A 228 -4.15 -12.31 -9.31
C ILE A 228 -3.05 -11.26 -9.12
N SER A 229 -2.71 -10.51 -10.18
CA SER A 229 -1.74 -9.41 -10.12
C SER A 229 -2.18 -8.29 -9.18
N ILE A 230 -3.47 -7.94 -9.17
CA ILE A 230 -4.03 -6.96 -8.22
C ILE A 230 -3.85 -7.47 -6.79
N PHE A 231 -4.21 -8.72 -6.49
CA PHE A 231 -4.01 -9.27 -5.15
C PHE A 231 -2.52 -9.26 -4.75
N ALA A 232 -1.63 -9.74 -5.61
CA ALA A 232 -0.19 -9.73 -5.35
C ALA A 232 0.33 -8.31 -5.09
N SER A 233 -0.12 -7.32 -5.86
CA SER A 233 0.30 -5.92 -5.71
C SER A 233 -0.21 -5.28 -4.42
N ILE A 234 -1.42 -5.61 -3.96
CA ILE A 234 -2.01 -4.98 -2.76
C ILE A 234 -1.33 -5.51 -1.48
N PHE A 235 -0.94 -6.78 -1.43
CA PHE A 235 -0.20 -7.32 -0.28
C PHE A 235 1.29 -7.01 -0.31
N GLY A 236 1.84 -6.66 -1.47
CA GLY A 236 3.27 -6.44 -1.69
C GLY A 236 3.82 -5.19 -1.01
N ASN A 237 4.78 -5.39 -0.12
CA ASN A 237 5.53 -4.37 0.59
C ASN A 237 7.02 -4.72 0.60
N GLY A 238 7.88 -3.76 0.21
CA GLY A 238 9.33 -3.93 0.19
C GLY A 238 10.09 -3.13 1.25
N ILE A 239 9.40 -2.50 2.20
CA ILE A 239 10.03 -1.65 3.22
C ILE A 239 10.00 -2.28 4.63
N LEU A 240 9.74 -3.59 4.71
CA LEU A 240 9.65 -4.29 5.99
C LEU A 240 10.94 -4.19 6.83
N PRO A 241 12.15 -4.40 6.27
CA PRO A 241 13.40 -4.23 7.01
C PRO A 241 13.56 -2.82 7.60
N GLU A 242 13.21 -1.80 6.83
CA GLU A 242 13.27 -0.39 7.21
C GLU A 242 12.28 -0.09 8.34
N ILE A 243 11.07 -0.66 8.29
CA ILE A 243 10.09 -0.57 9.38
C ILE A 243 10.63 -1.26 10.65
N GLN A 244 11.17 -2.47 10.53
CA GLN A 244 11.71 -3.19 11.68
C GLN A 244 12.90 -2.45 12.31
N ALA A 245 13.72 -1.77 11.50
CA ALA A 245 14.83 -0.96 12.00
C ALA A 245 14.38 0.19 12.92
N THR A 246 13.14 0.68 12.78
CA THR A 246 12.53 1.70 13.65
C THR A 246 12.15 1.20 15.06
N LEU A 247 12.15 -0.12 15.28
CA LEU A 247 11.85 -0.71 16.59
C LEU A 247 13.02 -0.57 17.55
N ALA A 248 12.71 -0.18 18.78
CA ALA A 248 13.69 -0.12 19.86
C ALA A 248 14.28 -1.51 20.11
N PRO A 249 15.61 -1.68 20.17
CA PRO A 249 16.22 -2.98 20.45
C PRO A 249 15.81 -3.54 21.82
N PRO A 250 15.69 -4.87 21.95
CA PRO A 250 15.67 -5.86 20.88
C PRO A 250 14.34 -5.81 20.09
N ALA A 251 14.39 -6.03 18.78
CA ALA A 251 13.19 -6.11 17.93
C ALA A 251 12.41 -7.42 18.09
N THR A 252 12.99 -8.42 18.78
CA THR A 252 12.43 -9.77 19.00
C THR A 252 10.96 -9.72 19.43
N GLY A 253 10.09 -10.35 18.64
CA GLY A 253 8.66 -10.48 18.92
C GLY A 253 7.83 -9.20 18.72
N LYS A 254 8.43 -8.00 18.83
CA LYS A 254 7.74 -6.71 18.58
C LYS A 254 7.25 -6.63 17.13
N MET A 255 8.10 -7.03 16.18
CA MET A 255 7.72 -6.99 14.76
C MET A 255 6.57 -7.95 14.43
N VAL A 256 6.55 -9.14 15.04
CA VAL A 256 5.47 -10.12 14.84
C VAL A 256 4.14 -9.60 15.38
N LYS A 257 4.13 -8.91 16.53
CA LYS A 257 2.92 -8.26 17.05
C LYS A 257 2.42 -7.15 16.11
N GLY A 258 3.33 -6.36 15.54
CA GLY A 258 3.00 -5.37 14.51
C GLY A 258 2.39 -6.03 13.26
N LEU A 259 2.96 -7.15 12.81
CA LEU A 259 2.45 -7.94 11.69
C LEU A 259 1.04 -8.49 11.97
N GLN A 260 0.80 -9.05 13.16
CA GLN A 260 -0.52 -9.53 13.56
C GLN A 260 -1.56 -8.41 13.57
N MET A 261 -1.20 -7.24 14.11
CA MET A 261 -2.08 -6.07 14.10
C MET A 261 -2.43 -5.64 12.65
N CYS A 262 -1.42 -5.54 11.79
CA CYS A 262 -1.62 -5.17 10.38
C CYS A 262 -2.55 -6.15 9.67
N TYR A 263 -2.35 -7.45 9.85
CA TYR A 263 -3.19 -8.47 9.21
C TYR A 263 -4.60 -8.55 9.77
N ALA A 264 -4.82 -8.18 11.03
CA ALA A 264 -6.16 -7.98 11.56
C ALA A 264 -6.88 -6.81 10.86
N VAL A 265 -6.18 -5.69 10.63
CA VAL A 265 -6.74 -4.55 9.88
C VAL A 265 -7.03 -4.94 8.43
N ILE A 266 -6.09 -5.63 7.76
CA ILE A 266 -6.27 -6.15 6.40
C ILE A 266 -7.50 -7.06 6.33
N PHE A 267 -7.68 -7.97 7.29
CA PHE A 267 -8.83 -8.86 7.30
C PHE A 267 -10.14 -8.06 7.35
N VAL A 268 -10.22 -7.04 8.21
CA VAL A 268 -11.39 -6.17 8.28
C VAL A 268 -11.57 -5.41 6.97
N THR A 269 -10.55 -4.71 6.49
CA THR A 269 -10.70 -3.76 5.38
C THR A 269 -10.83 -4.44 4.02
N PHE A 270 -9.96 -5.40 3.70
CA PHE A 270 -9.91 -6.00 2.36
C PHE A 270 -11.13 -6.88 2.12
N TYR A 271 -11.48 -7.73 3.09
CA TYR A 271 -12.63 -8.61 2.93
C TYR A 271 -13.92 -7.80 2.94
N SER A 272 -14.08 -6.80 3.81
CA SER A 272 -15.30 -5.98 3.80
C SER A 272 -15.46 -5.24 2.49
N ALA A 273 -14.40 -4.60 1.98
CA ALA A 273 -14.45 -3.84 0.72
C ALA A 273 -14.70 -4.74 -0.49
N ALA A 274 -13.99 -5.87 -0.57
CA ALA A 274 -14.16 -6.86 -1.63
C ALA A 274 -15.59 -7.42 -1.64
N VAL A 275 -16.09 -7.88 -0.48
CA VAL A 275 -17.43 -8.45 -0.34
C VAL A 275 -18.49 -7.41 -0.67
N SER A 276 -18.47 -6.24 -0.03
CA SER A 276 -19.55 -5.26 -0.19
C SER A 276 -19.61 -4.72 -1.61
N GLY A 277 -18.46 -4.40 -2.21
CA GLY A 277 -18.41 -3.87 -3.57
C GLY A 277 -18.79 -4.93 -4.60
N TYR A 278 -18.21 -6.12 -4.52
CA TYR A 278 -18.51 -7.17 -5.49
C TYR A 278 -19.95 -7.66 -5.34
N TRP A 279 -20.49 -7.75 -4.12
CA TRP A 279 -21.89 -8.10 -3.88
C TRP A 279 -22.87 -7.19 -4.61
N VAL A 280 -22.63 -5.89 -4.65
CA VAL A 280 -23.53 -4.95 -5.31
C VAL A 280 -23.31 -4.88 -6.81
N PHE A 281 -22.05 -4.78 -7.24
CA PHE A 281 -21.73 -4.45 -8.63
C PHE A 281 -21.40 -5.66 -9.49
N GLY A 282 -21.03 -6.78 -8.90
CA GLY A 282 -20.73 -8.03 -9.60
C GLY A 282 -19.76 -7.82 -10.77
N ASN A 283 -20.14 -8.30 -11.95
CA ASN A 283 -19.36 -8.18 -13.18
C ASN A 283 -19.27 -6.74 -13.74
N LYS A 284 -19.99 -5.78 -13.17
CA LYS A 284 -19.91 -4.34 -13.49
C LYS A 284 -19.05 -3.55 -12.51
N ALA A 285 -18.40 -4.19 -11.54
CA ALA A 285 -17.45 -3.52 -10.67
C ALA A 285 -16.37 -2.80 -11.50
N ASN A 286 -16.11 -1.54 -11.17
CA ASN A 286 -15.06 -0.71 -11.79
C ASN A 286 -13.76 -0.86 -10.99
N SER A 287 -12.61 -0.67 -11.65
CA SER A 287 -11.30 -0.71 -11.00
C SER A 287 -11.13 0.35 -9.91
N ASN A 288 -11.91 1.44 -9.97
CA ASN A 288 -12.14 2.31 -8.83
C ASN A 288 -13.63 2.22 -8.46
N ILE A 289 -13.93 1.56 -7.34
CA ILE A 289 -15.31 1.33 -6.89
C ILE A 289 -16.12 2.62 -6.66
N LEU A 290 -15.46 3.76 -6.44
CA LEU A 290 -16.14 5.06 -6.32
C LEU A 290 -16.87 5.43 -7.62
N ASN A 291 -16.34 5.04 -8.79
CA ASN A 291 -17.02 5.19 -10.07
C ASN A 291 -18.22 4.25 -10.20
N SER A 292 -18.18 3.07 -9.59
CA SER A 292 -19.36 2.19 -9.56
C SER A 292 -20.50 2.79 -8.74
N LEU A 293 -20.19 3.57 -7.70
CA LEU A 293 -21.17 4.29 -6.89
C LEU A 293 -21.72 5.56 -7.60
N LEU A 294 -21.02 6.04 -8.63
CA LEU A 294 -21.37 7.18 -9.49
C LEU A 294 -21.48 6.72 -10.96
N PRO A 295 -22.53 5.96 -11.32
CA PRO A 295 -22.69 5.49 -12.68
C PRO A 295 -22.83 6.67 -13.67
N ASP A 296 -22.28 6.51 -14.87
CA ASP A 296 -22.34 7.54 -15.94
C ASP A 296 -23.79 7.90 -16.32
N GLU A 297 -24.69 6.91 -16.22
CA GLU A 297 -26.13 7.10 -16.42
C GLU A 297 -26.89 6.81 -15.13
N GLY A 298 -27.70 7.80 -14.71
CA GLY A 298 -28.56 7.72 -13.54
C GLY A 298 -28.04 8.49 -12.33
N PRO A 299 -28.80 8.49 -11.22
CA PRO A 299 -28.40 9.17 -10.00
C PRO A 299 -27.29 8.41 -9.27
N SER A 300 -26.54 9.13 -8.45
CA SER A 300 -25.59 8.54 -7.50
C SER A 300 -26.27 7.45 -6.65
N LEU A 301 -25.60 6.31 -6.51
CA LEU A 301 -26.11 5.14 -5.77
C LEU A 301 -25.86 5.25 -4.25
N ALA A 302 -25.13 6.27 -3.83
CA ALA A 302 -24.96 6.63 -2.43
C ALA A 302 -25.03 8.16 -2.25
N PRO A 303 -25.25 8.66 -1.01
CA PRO A 303 -25.26 10.10 -0.76
C PRO A 303 -23.95 10.75 -1.22
N THR A 304 -24.03 11.82 -2.01
CA THR A 304 -22.86 12.48 -2.62
C THR A 304 -21.84 12.98 -1.60
N TRP A 305 -22.29 13.39 -0.41
CA TRP A 305 -21.38 13.80 0.67
C TRP A 305 -20.54 12.63 1.22
N VAL A 306 -21.08 11.40 1.24
CA VAL A 306 -20.33 10.19 1.67
C VAL A 306 -19.24 9.90 0.66
N ILE A 307 -19.56 9.97 -0.63
CA ILE A 307 -18.60 9.75 -1.72
C ILE A 307 -17.53 10.84 -1.72
N GLY A 308 -17.93 12.11 -1.59
CA GLY A 308 -17.00 13.24 -1.50
C GLY A 308 -16.04 13.13 -0.30
N LEU A 309 -16.55 12.72 0.87
CA LEU A 309 -15.72 12.50 2.05
C LEU A 309 -14.75 11.33 1.86
N ALA A 310 -15.20 10.22 1.26
CA ALA A 310 -14.33 9.08 0.93
C ALA A 310 -13.22 9.50 -0.05
N VAL A 311 -13.55 10.28 -1.07
CA VAL A 311 -12.59 10.87 -2.03
C VAL A 311 -11.54 11.73 -1.32
N ILE A 312 -11.95 12.60 -0.39
CA ILE A 312 -11.01 13.44 0.37
C ILE A 312 -10.06 12.56 1.19
N PHE A 313 -10.59 11.55 1.89
CA PHE A 313 -9.75 10.64 2.68
C PHE A 313 -8.77 9.84 1.82
N VAL A 314 -9.21 9.39 0.65
CA VAL A 314 -8.35 8.73 -0.35
C VAL A 314 -7.26 9.67 -0.83
N LEU A 315 -7.58 10.91 -1.20
CA LEU A 315 -6.59 11.89 -1.67
C LEU A 315 -5.53 12.19 -0.61
N LEU A 316 -5.95 12.45 0.64
CA LEU A 316 -5.02 12.67 1.75
C LEU A 316 -4.10 11.47 1.98
N GLN A 317 -4.65 10.24 1.90
CA GLN A 317 -3.88 9.01 2.01
C GLN A 317 -2.90 8.85 0.84
N LEU A 318 -3.29 9.16 -0.39
CA LEU A 318 -2.42 9.08 -1.56
C LEU A 318 -1.27 10.07 -1.48
N PHE A 319 -1.51 11.29 -1.02
CA PHE A 319 -0.44 12.28 -0.80
C PHE A 319 0.55 11.81 0.28
N ALA A 320 0.05 11.21 1.37
CA ALA A 320 0.89 10.60 2.40
C ALA A 320 1.75 9.46 1.84
N ILE A 321 1.18 8.57 1.02
CA ILE A 321 1.90 7.48 0.36
C ILE A 321 2.94 8.03 -0.63
N GLY A 322 2.58 9.05 -1.42
CA GLY A 322 3.47 9.70 -2.36
C GLY A 322 4.72 10.25 -1.68
N LEU A 323 4.54 11.01 -0.59
CA LEU A 323 5.64 11.53 0.24
C LEU A 323 6.60 10.41 0.69
N GLN A 324 6.06 9.30 1.21
CA GLN A 324 6.87 8.16 1.67
C GLN A 324 7.62 7.48 0.51
N CYS A 325 6.95 7.32 -0.63
CA CYS A 325 7.50 6.63 -1.80
C CYS A 325 8.62 7.42 -2.48
N PHE A 326 8.47 8.74 -2.62
CA PHE A 326 9.50 9.60 -3.21
C PHE A 326 10.73 9.68 -2.32
N HIS A 327 10.56 9.78 -1.00
CA HIS A 327 11.68 9.75 -0.07
C HIS A 327 12.42 8.39 -0.09
N SER A 328 11.67 7.28 -0.21
CA SER A 328 12.25 5.96 -0.38
C SER A 328 13.01 5.81 -1.70
N LEU A 329 12.53 6.41 -2.80
CA LEU A 329 13.25 6.44 -4.08
C LEU A 329 14.51 7.29 -4.02
N GLU A 330 14.46 8.44 -3.38
CA GLU A 330 15.62 9.31 -3.20
C GLU A 330 16.73 8.62 -2.40
N THR A 331 16.36 7.93 -1.31
CA THR A 331 17.29 7.11 -0.51
C THR A 331 17.79 5.84 -1.21
N LEU A 332 17.10 5.38 -2.26
CA LEU A 332 17.54 4.30 -3.14
C LEU A 332 18.52 4.79 -4.22
N MET A 333 18.31 6.00 -4.76
CA MET A 333 19.09 6.53 -5.90
C MET A 333 20.34 7.30 -5.51
N LEU A 334 20.39 7.90 -4.31
CA LEU A 334 21.51 8.75 -3.89
C LEU A 334 22.70 7.98 -3.28
N TRP A 335 22.60 6.64 -3.09
CA TRP A 335 23.62 5.81 -2.41
C TRP A 335 23.58 4.35 -2.89
#